data_AF-A0A4R7GGZ8-F1
#
_entry.id   AF-A0A4R7GGZ8-F1
#
_cell.length_a   1.000
_cell.length_b   1.000
_cell.length_c   1.000
_cell.angle_alpha   90.00
_cell.angle_beta   90.00
_cell.angle_gamma   90.00
#
_symmetry.space_group_name_H-M   'P 1'
#
loop_
_entity.id
_entity.type
_entity.pdbx_description
1 polymer ?
#
loop_
_entity_poly.entity_id
_entity_poly.type
_entity_poly.pdbx_seq_one_letter_code
_entity_poly.pdbx_strand_id
1 'polypeptide(L)'
;MSELSSNNIHLAARLAEDAFASPYFKEIYKYISELYDKFLFDRGAIKILELSETNKISHALRFADILSHSDVEVYRTRAFEIISKIAAFKNDDPYFKFIGSAVINRIGVYAAEKLISDGVSLPLDREIDSIIKKSVQKTDDDGIYFTDRQYELYQLLKNSSTISFAGPTSMGK
;
A
#
# COMPACT_ATOMS: atom_id res chain seq x y z
N MET A 1 -37.04 18.35 -8.21
CA MET A 1 -35.95 18.89 -9.06
C MET A 1 -34.94 19.52 -8.11
N SER A 2 -34.11 18.71 -7.46
CA SER A 2 -32.84 18.13 -7.93
C SER A 2 -31.73 19.19 -8.05
N GLU A 3 -31.08 19.49 -6.92
CA GLU A 3 -29.73 20.07 -6.87
C GLU A 3 -29.19 19.98 -5.43
N LEU A 4 -29.08 18.76 -4.90
CA LEU A 4 -28.45 18.48 -3.60
C LEU A 4 -27.72 17.13 -3.71
N SER A 5 -26.70 17.05 -4.57
CA SER A 5 -25.82 15.88 -4.68
C SER A 5 -24.64 16.17 -5.62
N SER A 6 -23.66 16.97 -5.19
CA SER A 6 -22.33 16.92 -5.81
C SER A 6 -21.26 17.60 -4.96
N ASN A 7 -20.19 16.84 -4.68
CA ASN A 7 -18.81 17.31 -4.43
C ASN A 7 -18.27 17.38 -2.99
N ASN A 8 -18.50 16.35 -2.17
CA ASN A 8 -17.51 15.98 -1.16
C ASN A 8 -16.58 14.90 -1.74
N ILE A 9 -15.75 15.26 -2.71
CA ILE A 9 -14.58 14.42 -3.04
C ILE A 9 -13.64 14.57 -1.86
N HIS A 10 -13.44 13.50 -1.08
CA HIS A 10 -12.46 13.47 0.01
C HIS A 10 -11.12 13.96 -0.53
N LEU A 11 -10.54 14.99 0.10
CA LEU A 11 -9.29 15.64 -0.36
C LEU A 11 -8.18 14.63 -0.68
N ALA A 12 -8.09 13.54 0.10
CA ALA A 12 -7.15 12.45 -0.11
C ALA A 12 -7.39 11.70 -1.45
N ALA A 13 -8.64 11.46 -1.83
CA ALA A 13 -8.98 10.78 -3.08
C ALA A 13 -8.59 11.63 -4.30
N ARG A 14 -8.88 12.94 -4.25
CA ARG A 14 -8.45 13.88 -5.30
C ARG A 14 -6.93 13.99 -5.39
N LEU A 15 -6.25 14.06 -4.24
CA LEU A 15 -4.78 14.08 -4.20
C LEU A 15 -4.18 12.82 -4.82
N ALA A 16 -4.76 11.65 -4.56
CA ALA A 16 -4.32 10.39 -5.16
C ALA A 16 -4.56 10.34 -6.67
N GLU A 17 -5.69 10.84 -7.16
CA GLU A 17 -5.98 10.97 -8.58
C GLU A 17 -4.98 11.90 -9.28
N ASP A 18 -4.78 13.11 -8.76
CA ASP A 18 -3.83 14.10 -9.28
C ASP A 18 -2.41 13.54 -9.29
N ALA A 19 -2.01 12.88 -8.20
CA ALA A 19 -0.72 12.22 -8.08
C ALA A 19 -0.54 11.12 -9.14
N PHE A 20 -1.53 10.24 -9.29
CA PHE A 20 -1.49 9.12 -10.24
C PHE A 20 -1.45 9.60 -11.70
N ALA A 21 -2.20 10.65 -12.03
CA ALA A 21 -2.22 11.24 -13.36
C ALA A 21 -0.92 11.97 -13.70
N SER A 22 -0.18 12.45 -12.68
CA SER A 22 0.98 13.32 -12.88
C SER A 22 2.07 12.65 -13.73
N PRO A 23 2.66 13.39 -14.70
CA PRO A 23 3.81 12.91 -15.46
C PRO A 23 4.99 12.55 -14.55
N TYR A 24 5.14 13.27 -13.45
CA TYR A 24 6.21 13.04 -12.49
C TYR A 24 6.07 11.69 -11.77
N PHE A 25 4.86 11.30 -11.35
CA PHE A 25 4.63 9.96 -10.82
C PHE A 25 5.02 8.88 -11.83
N LYS A 26 4.65 9.04 -13.11
CA LYS A 26 4.99 8.07 -14.17
C LYS A 26 6.51 7.94 -14.34
N GLU A 27 7.24 9.05 -14.29
CA GLU A 27 8.71 9.06 -14.32
C GLU A 27 9.29 8.30 -13.11
N ILE A 28 8.82 8.64 -11.90
CA ILE A 28 9.30 8.02 -10.65
C ILE A 28 8.99 6.53 -10.61
N TYR A 29 7.77 6.13 -10.99
CA TYR A 29 7.36 4.73 -11.03
C TYR A 29 8.19 3.93 -12.05
N LYS A 30 8.45 4.50 -13.23
CA LYS A 30 9.33 3.89 -14.22
C LYS A 30 10.75 3.72 -13.67
N TYR A 31 11.30 4.76 -13.05
CA TYR A 31 12.63 4.72 -12.44
C TYR A 31 12.77 3.62 -11.38
N ILE A 32 11.79 3.50 -10.46
CA ILE A 32 11.81 2.44 -9.44
C ILE A 32 11.72 1.04 -10.06
N SER A 33 10.97 0.90 -11.15
CA SER A 33 10.88 -0.38 -11.88
C SER A 33 12.23 -0.75 -12.50
N GLU A 34 12.86 0.19 -13.20
CA GLU A 34 14.20 -0.03 -13.79
C GLU A 34 15.27 -0.30 -12.73
N LEU A 35 15.19 0.38 -11.58
CA LEU A 35 16.11 0.16 -10.46
C LEU A 35 15.94 -1.23 -9.85
N TYR A 36 14.69 -1.67 -9.67
CA TYR A 36 14.37 -3.02 -9.21
C TYR A 36 14.86 -4.08 -10.19
N ASP A 37 14.64 -3.91 -11.48
CA ASP A 37 15.11 -4.84 -12.51
C ASP A 37 16.64 -4.95 -12.49
N LYS A 38 17.34 -3.81 -12.41
CA LYS A 38 18.81 -3.80 -12.25
C LYS A 38 19.24 -4.57 -11.00
N PHE A 39 18.60 -4.34 -9.87
CA PHE A 39 18.91 -5.06 -8.63
C PHE A 39 18.69 -6.58 -8.75
N LEU A 40 17.61 -7.02 -9.41
CA LEU A 40 17.30 -8.44 -9.58
C LEU A 40 18.29 -9.16 -10.50
N PHE A 41 18.65 -8.54 -11.62
CA PHE A 41 19.42 -9.18 -12.68
C PHE A 41 20.94 -8.89 -12.60
N ASP A 42 21.34 -7.83 -11.90
CA ASP A 42 22.74 -7.42 -11.71
C ASP A 42 23.10 -7.43 -10.21
N ARG A 43 23.01 -8.62 -9.59
CA ARG A 43 23.21 -8.86 -8.14
C ARG A 43 24.57 -8.42 -7.58
N GLY A 44 25.49 -7.90 -8.41
CA GLY A 44 26.80 -7.38 -8.01
C GLY A 44 26.91 -5.86 -8.00
N ALA A 45 25.90 -5.14 -8.48
CA ALA A 45 25.95 -3.68 -8.65
C ALA A 45 25.01 -2.95 -7.70
N ILE A 46 25.10 -3.21 -6.39
CA ILE A 46 24.64 -2.19 -5.42
C ILE A 46 25.66 -1.05 -5.49
N LYS A 47 25.55 -0.23 -6.53
CA LYS A 47 26.26 1.04 -6.58
C LYS A 47 25.75 1.90 -5.42
N ILE A 48 26.65 2.66 -4.82
CA ILE A 48 26.27 3.77 -3.96
C ILE A 48 25.36 4.65 -4.82
N LEU A 49 24.08 4.71 -4.46
CA LEU A 49 23.10 5.53 -5.16
C LEU A 49 23.49 6.99 -5.01
N GLU A 50 23.40 7.74 -6.09
CA GLU A 50 23.60 9.19 -6.02
C GLU A 50 22.49 9.85 -5.18
N LEU A 51 22.74 11.07 -4.69
CA LEU A 51 21.74 11.82 -3.92
C LEU A 51 20.44 12.04 -4.71
N SER A 52 20.55 12.26 -6.02
CA SER A 52 19.42 12.40 -6.95
C SER A 52 18.54 11.15 -6.98
N GLU A 53 19.17 9.97 -7.00
CA GLU A 53 18.52 8.66 -6.97
C GLU A 53 17.82 8.39 -5.63
N THR A 54 18.48 8.77 -4.53
CA THR A 54 17.90 8.70 -3.18
C THR A 54 16.64 9.57 -3.06
N ASN A 55 16.64 10.77 -3.66
CA ASN A 55 15.46 11.63 -3.71
C ASN A 55 14.31 10.99 -4.51
N LYS A 56 14.60 10.33 -5.64
CA LYS A 56 13.56 9.63 -6.42
C LYS A 56 12.93 8.48 -5.64
N ILE A 57 13.71 7.76 -4.83
CA ILE A 57 13.17 6.73 -3.92
C ILE A 57 12.27 7.36 -2.85
N SER A 58 12.71 8.45 -2.21
CA SER A 58 11.87 9.17 -1.23
C SER A 58 10.55 9.65 -1.86
N HIS A 59 10.59 10.18 -3.08
CA HIS A 59 9.39 10.61 -3.79
C HIS A 59 8.47 9.43 -4.15
N ALA A 60 9.03 8.27 -4.53
CA ALA A 60 8.26 7.06 -4.75
C ALA A 60 7.51 6.62 -3.49
N LEU A 61 8.18 6.66 -2.33
CA LEU A 61 7.56 6.34 -1.04
C LEU A 61 6.43 7.32 -0.68
N ARG A 62 6.60 8.61 -0.96
CA ARG A 62 5.51 9.60 -0.79
C ARG A 62 4.34 9.33 -1.70
N PHE A 63 4.59 8.99 -2.97
CA PHE A 63 3.52 8.58 -3.89
C PHE A 63 2.80 7.33 -3.41
N ALA A 64 3.53 6.31 -2.92
CA ALA A 64 2.91 5.12 -2.35
C ALA A 64 2.01 5.46 -1.15
N ASP A 65 2.47 6.33 -0.23
CA ASP A 65 1.67 6.80 0.91
C ASP A 65 0.38 7.50 0.44
N ILE A 66 0.48 8.45 -0.49
CA ILE A 66 -0.68 9.17 -1.06
C ILE A 66 -1.66 8.19 -1.72
N LEU A 67 -1.17 7.32 -2.61
CA LEU A 67 -2.01 6.38 -3.37
C LEU A 67 -2.70 5.36 -2.47
N SER A 68 -2.07 4.99 -1.34
CA SER A 68 -2.65 4.04 -0.38
C SER A 68 -3.93 4.55 0.29
N HIS A 69 -4.15 5.87 0.32
CA HIS A 69 -5.35 6.49 0.90
C HIS A 69 -6.55 6.50 -0.05
N SER A 70 -6.39 6.06 -1.30
CA SER A 70 -7.50 5.96 -2.26
C SER A 70 -8.18 4.61 -2.16
N ASP A 71 -9.51 4.60 -2.34
CA ASP A 71 -10.28 3.36 -2.48
C ASP A 71 -10.18 2.75 -3.90
N VAL A 72 -9.59 3.47 -4.85
CA VAL A 72 -9.37 2.99 -6.22
C VAL A 72 -8.32 1.87 -6.21
N GLU A 73 -8.74 0.67 -6.60
CA GLU A 73 -7.91 -0.54 -6.51
C GLU A 73 -6.60 -0.40 -7.27
N VAL A 74 -6.62 0.17 -8.48
CA VAL A 74 -5.41 0.41 -9.29
C VAL A 74 -4.38 1.25 -8.53
N TYR A 75 -4.80 2.21 -7.71
CA TYR A 75 -3.89 3.09 -6.97
C TYR A 75 -3.27 2.34 -5.79
N ARG A 76 -4.08 1.57 -5.06
CA ARG A 76 -3.61 0.70 -3.99
C ARG A 76 -2.65 -0.38 -4.47
N THR A 77 -2.93 -0.99 -5.63
CA THR A 77 -2.01 -1.94 -6.28
C THR A 77 -0.69 -1.28 -6.60
N ARG A 78 -0.70 -0.06 -7.13
CA ARG A 78 0.53 0.68 -7.48
C ARG A 78 1.33 1.10 -6.25
N ALA A 79 0.65 1.51 -5.17
CA ALA A 79 1.29 1.75 -3.88
C ALA A 79 1.98 0.48 -3.35
N PHE A 80 1.28 -0.66 -3.37
CA PHE A 80 1.84 -1.94 -2.96
C PHE A 80 3.06 -2.33 -3.79
N GLU A 81 2.98 -2.25 -5.13
CA GLU A 81 4.10 -2.55 -6.03
C GLU A 81 5.34 -1.69 -5.75
N ILE A 82 5.17 -0.39 -5.47
CA ILE A 82 6.29 0.50 -5.13
C ILE A 82 6.97 0.01 -3.85
N ILE A 83 6.19 -0.29 -2.80
CA ILE A 83 6.75 -0.79 -1.53
C ILE A 83 7.46 -2.12 -1.74
N SER A 84 6.85 -3.08 -2.46
CA SER A 84 7.45 -4.39 -2.72
C SER A 84 8.76 -4.28 -3.52
N LYS A 85 8.83 -3.39 -4.51
CA LYS A 85 10.05 -3.17 -5.30
C LYS A 85 11.17 -2.58 -4.46
N ILE A 86 10.88 -1.55 -3.67
CA ILE A 86 11.88 -0.88 -2.82
C ILE A 86 12.35 -1.81 -1.68
N ALA A 87 11.47 -2.65 -1.13
CA ALA A 87 11.83 -3.62 -0.10
C ALA A 87 13.01 -4.50 -0.49
N ALA A 88 13.14 -4.85 -1.78
CA ALA A 88 14.20 -5.74 -2.25
C ALA A 88 15.62 -5.20 -2.00
N PHE A 89 15.80 -3.88 -1.95
CA PHE A 89 17.13 -3.25 -1.83
C PHE A 89 17.23 -2.16 -0.74
N LYS A 90 16.14 -1.87 -0.01
CA LYS A 90 16.10 -0.92 1.11
C LYS A 90 15.44 -1.47 2.36
N ASN A 91 15.34 -2.80 2.53
CA ASN A 91 14.62 -3.38 3.66
C ASN A 91 15.12 -2.90 5.02
N ASP A 92 16.42 -2.62 5.16
CA ASP A 92 17.02 -2.17 6.43
C ASP A 92 16.96 -0.64 6.65
N ASP A 93 16.47 0.12 5.67
CA ASP A 93 16.39 1.59 5.76
C ASP A 93 15.22 2.01 6.70
N PRO A 94 15.48 2.76 7.79
CA PRO A 94 14.43 3.11 8.74
C PRO A 94 13.29 3.95 8.14
N TYR A 95 13.59 4.82 7.17
CA TYR A 95 12.58 5.64 6.51
C TYR A 95 11.68 4.79 5.61
N PHE A 96 12.27 3.83 4.87
CA PHE A 96 11.51 2.82 4.14
C PHE A 96 10.61 2.02 5.07
N LYS A 97 11.14 1.44 6.15
CA LYS A 97 10.37 0.65 7.11
C LYS A 97 9.18 1.44 7.67
N PHE A 98 9.39 2.72 8.00
CA PHE A 98 8.34 3.61 8.49
C PHE A 98 7.21 3.82 7.48
N ILE A 99 7.53 4.27 6.26
CA ILE A 99 6.51 4.55 5.23
C ILE A 99 5.87 3.25 4.73
N GLY A 100 6.68 2.22 4.49
CA GLY A 100 6.24 0.90 4.04
C GLY A 100 5.26 0.27 5.01
N SER A 101 5.56 0.29 6.31
CA SER A 101 4.64 -0.23 7.34
C SER A 101 3.31 0.51 7.35
N ALA A 102 3.32 1.83 7.18
CA ALA A 102 2.10 2.62 7.13
C ALA A 102 1.25 2.31 5.87
N VAL A 103 1.89 2.22 4.70
CA VAL A 103 1.22 1.88 3.44
C VAL A 103 0.61 0.49 3.50
N ILE A 104 1.35 -0.51 3.97
CA ILE A 104 0.86 -1.89 4.09
C ILE A 104 -0.32 -1.99 5.06
N ASN A 105 -0.26 -1.31 6.21
CA ASN A 105 -1.36 -1.25 7.16
C ASN A 105 -2.60 -0.57 6.56
N ARG A 106 -2.41 0.56 5.85
CA ARG A 106 -3.50 1.26 5.18
C ARG A 106 -4.19 0.37 4.13
N ILE A 107 -3.41 -0.34 3.31
CA ILE A 107 -3.93 -1.28 2.30
C ILE A 107 -4.48 -2.57 2.98
N GLY A 108 -4.14 -2.87 4.23
CA GLY A 108 -4.65 -4.04 4.93
C GLY A 108 -4.03 -5.36 4.46
N VAL A 109 -2.77 -5.36 4.02
CA VAL A 109 -2.02 -6.58 3.63
C VAL A 109 -1.14 -7.02 4.80
N TYR A 110 -1.76 -7.50 5.89
CA TYR A 110 -1.06 -7.77 7.15
C TYR A 110 0.04 -8.85 7.07
N ALA A 111 -0.03 -9.75 6.10
CA ALA A 111 1.04 -10.72 5.86
C ALA A 111 2.38 -10.05 5.50
N ALA A 112 2.33 -8.90 4.81
CA ALA A 112 3.52 -8.15 4.41
C ALA A 112 4.06 -7.25 5.55
N GLU A 113 3.26 -6.99 6.59
CA GLU A 113 3.64 -6.12 7.71
C GLU A 113 4.86 -6.68 8.44
N LYS A 114 4.82 -7.98 8.78
CA LYS A 114 5.93 -8.68 9.48
C LYS A 114 7.25 -8.66 8.70
N LEU A 115 7.21 -8.47 7.38
CA LEU A 115 8.39 -8.44 6.53
C LEU A 115 9.07 -7.06 6.51
N ILE A 116 8.34 -6.00 6.87
CA ILE A 116 8.76 -4.60 6.71
C ILE A 116 8.92 -3.88 8.06
N SER A 117 8.11 -4.22 9.06
CA SER A 117 7.99 -3.41 10.29
C SER A 117 9.07 -3.65 11.35
N ASP A 118 10.06 -4.52 11.10
CA ASP A 118 11.02 -4.90 12.14
C ASP A 118 11.89 -3.71 12.58
N GLY A 119 11.78 -3.31 13.85
CA GLY A 119 12.57 -2.22 14.44
C GLY A 119 12.06 -0.80 14.19
N VAL A 120 10.81 -0.59 13.71
CA VAL A 120 10.23 0.76 13.54
C VAL A 120 8.81 0.84 14.11
N SER A 121 8.52 1.89 14.89
CA SER A 121 7.18 2.20 15.39
C SER A 121 6.43 3.14 14.45
N LEU A 122 5.12 2.91 14.30
CA LEU A 122 4.24 3.82 13.57
C LEU A 122 3.92 5.06 14.44
N PRO A 123 3.55 6.20 13.82
CA PRO A 123 2.92 7.32 14.54
C PRO A 123 1.66 6.86 15.27
N LEU A 124 1.35 7.47 16.42
CA LEU A 124 0.24 7.06 17.28
C LEU A 124 -1.11 6.99 16.55
N ASP A 125 -1.41 7.94 15.68
CA ASP A 125 -2.62 7.97 14.86
C ASP A 125 -2.69 6.75 13.93
N ARG A 126 -1.58 6.38 13.29
CA ARG A 126 -1.50 5.21 12.40
C ARG A 126 -1.53 3.89 13.18
N GLU A 127 -0.96 3.88 14.38
CA GLU A 127 -1.01 2.73 15.27
C GLU A 127 -2.45 2.48 15.75
N ILE A 128 -3.16 3.52 16.17
CA ILE A 128 -4.58 3.46 16.55
C ILE A 128 -5.43 2.97 15.38
N ASP A 129 -5.23 3.52 14.17
CA ASP A 129 -5.91 3.06 12.96
C ASP A 129 -5.71 1.56 12.72
N SER A 130 -4.47 1.07 12.84
CA SER A 130 -4.14 -0.37 12.70
C SER A 130 -4.82 -1.22 13.76
N ILE A 131 -4.80 -0.79 15.03
CA ILE A 131 -5.44 -1.51 16.15
C ILE A 131 -6.95 -1.64 15.92
N ILE A 132 -7.62 -0.54 15.58
CA ILE A 132 -9.07 -0.54 15.31
C ILE A 132 -9.37 -1.49 14.15
N LYS A 133 -8.62 -1.38 13.06
CA LYS A 133 -8.84 -2.18 11.85
C LYS A 133 -8.66 -3.67 12.11
N LYS A 134 -7.58 -4.06 12.80
CA LYS A 134 -7.32 -5.44 13.24
C LYS A 134 -8.39 -5.96 14.21
N SER A 135 -8.91 -5.11 15.10
CA SER A 135 -10.02 -5.50 15.99
C SER A 135 -11.30 -5.84 15.21
N VAL A 136 -11.61 -5.08 14.16
CA VAL A 136 -12.79 -5.31 13.31
C VAL A 136 -12.62 -6.55 12.42
N GLN A 137 -11.40 -6.78 11.94
CA GLN A 137 -11.06 -7.84 10.97
C GLN A 137 -10.52 -9.12 11.62
N LYS A 138 -10.67 -9.27 12.94
CA LYS A 138 -10.18 -10.44 13.68
C LYS A 138 -10.87 -11.73 13.21
N THR A 139 -10.11 -12.81 13.08
CA THR A 139 -10.65 -14.17 12.91
C THR A 139 -10.86 -14.85 14.26
N ASP A 140 -11.44 -16.05 14.25
CA ASP A 140 -11.52 -16.89 15.45
C ASP A 140 -10.12 -17.35 15.93
N ASP A 141 -9.15 -17.42 15.01
CA ASP A 141 -7.76 -17.70 15.32
C ASP A 141 -7.00 -16.43 15.75
N ASP A 142 -6.25 -16.53 16.84
CA ASP A 142 -5.48 -15.41 17.39
C ASP A 142 -4.29 -15.03 16.49
N GLY A 143 -4.10 -13.72 16.30
CA GLY A 143 -3.02 -13.17 15.49
C GLY A 143 -3.21 -13.34 13.98
N ILE A 144 -4.36 -13.85 13.54
CA ILE A 144 -4.78 -13.90 12.15
C ILE A 144 -5.91 -12.87 11.94
N TYR A 145 -5.79 -12.11 10.86
CA TYR A 145 -6.71 -11.03 10.53
C TYR A 145 -7.07 -11.12 9.06
N PHE A 146 -8.35 -10.95 8.75
CA PHE A 146 -8.79 -10.78 7.38
C PHE A 146 -8.17 -9.51 6.77
N THR A 147 -7.70 -9.59 5.54
CA THR A 147 -7.46 -8.39 4.73
C THR A 147 -8.79 -7.68 4.44
N ASP A 148 -8.72 -6.43 3.98
CA ASP A 148 -9.93 -5.64 3.67
C ASP A 148 -10.89 -6.36 2.73
N ARG A 149 -10.36 -6.96 1.66
CA ARG A 149 -11.16 -7.69 0.67
C ARG A 149 -11.72 -8.99 1.22
N GLN A 150 -10.95 -9.71 2.04
CA GLN A 150 -11.45 -10.92 2.69
C GLN A 150 -12.55 -10.60 3.70
N TYR A 151 -12.43 -9.50 4.45
CA TYR A 151 -13.44 -9.06 5.40
C TYR A 151 -14.72 -8.61 4.70
N GLU A 152 -14.61 -7.84 3.61
CA GLU A 152 -15.73 -7.45 2.75
C GLU A 152 -16.49 -8.69 2.24
N LEU A 153 -15.76 -9.67 1.71
CA LEU A 153 -16.32 -10.93 1.23
C LEU A 153 -16.97 -11.74 2.35
N TYR A 154 -16.34 -11.80 3.53
CA TYR A 154 -16.88 -12.48 4.71
C TYR A 154 -18.20 -11.86 5.17
N GLN A 155 -18.29 -10.53 5.21
CA GLN A 155 -19.55 -9.84 5.53
C GLN A 155 -20.62 -10.10 4.46
N LEU A 156 -20.25 -10.12 3.18
CA LEU A 156 -21.16 -10.46 2.09
C LEU A 156 -21.73 -11.88 2.26
N LEU A 157 -20.86 -12.85 2.61
CA LEU A 157 -21.23 -14.24 2.87
C LEU A 157 -22.22 -14.38 4.03
N LYS A 158 -22.03 -13.64 5.13
CA LYS A 158 -22.93 -13.70 6.29
C LYS A 158 -24.33 -13.16 5.98
N ASN A 159 -24.41 -12.18 5.09
CA ASN A 159 -25.64 -11.44 4.81
C ASN A 159 -26.38 -11.92 3.55
N SER A 160 -25.86 -12.94 2.85
CA SER A 160 -26.41 -13.40 1.58
C SER A 160 -26.61 -14.92 1.57
N SER A 161 -27.68 -15.39 0.92
CA SER A 161 -27.92 -16.84 0.75
C SER A 161 -27.07 -17.47 -0.36
N THR A 162 -26.68 -16.66 -1.36
CA THR A 162 -25.80 -17.05 -2.46
C THR A 162 -24.97 -15.84 -2.87
N ILE A 163 -23.70 -16.07 -3.23
CA ILE A 163 -22.83 -15.03 -3.76
C ILE A 163 -22.05 -15.54 -4.97
N SER A 164 -21.69 -14.63 -5.86
CA SER A 164 -20.69 -14.86 -6.90
C SER A 164 -19.63 -13.78 -6.77
N PHE A 165 -18.38 -14.19 -6.67
CA PHE A 165 -17.26 -13.28 -6.46
C PHE A 165 -16.05 -13.73 -7.30
N ALA A 166 -15.37 -12.75 -7.89
CA ALA A 166 -14.11 -12.94 -8.58
C ALA A 166 -13.06 -12.08 -7.91
N GLY A 167 -11.94 -12.69 -7.53
CA GLY A 167 -10.81 -12.00 -6.92
C GLY A 167 -9.48 -12.62 -7.36
N PRO A 168 -8.40 -11.83 -7.38
CA PRO A 168 -7.09 -12.28 -7.84
C PRO A 168 -6.55 -13.42 -6.97
N THR A 169 -5.64 -14.23 -7.50
CA THR A 169 -5.01 -15.34 -6.75
C THR A 169 -4.29 -14.84 -5.50
N SER A 170 -3.70 -13.65 -5.56
CA SER A 170 -3.00 -13.01 -4.44
C SER A 170 -3.91 -12.60 -3.27
N MET A 171 -5.24 -12.60 -3.44
CA MET A 171 -6.18 -12.21 -2.39
C MET A 171 -6.24 -13.23 -1.25
N GLY A 172 -5.90 -14.50 -1.51
CA GLY A 172 -6.09 -15.57 -0.55
C GLY A 172 -7.57 -15.85 -0.28
N LYS A 173 -8.32 -16.18 -1.33
CA LYS A 173 -9.67 -16.76 -1.21
C LYS A 173 -9.59 -18.05 -0.40
#